data_AF-A0A960TVH8-F1
#
_entry.id   AF-A0A960TVH8-F1
#
_cell.length_a   1.000
_cell.length_b   1.000
_cell.length_c   1.000
_cell.angle_alpha   90.00
_cell.angle_beta   90.00
_cell.angle_gamma   90.00
#
_symmetry.space_group_name_H-M   'P 1'
#
loop_
_entity.id
_entity.type
_entity.pdbx_description
1 polymer ?
#
loop_
_entity_poly.entity_id
_entity_poly.type
_entity_poly.pdbx_seq_one_letter_code
_entity_poly.pdbx_strand_id
1 'polypeptide(L)' 'IHFTVERDGRVTRETVERSSGVSLFDQEALNAVRRVGRMPPLPAGITGQNLGVHFTFTLETGP' A
#
# COMPACT_ATOMS: atom_id res chain seq x y z
N ILE A 1 3.59 -1.43 5.42
CA ILE A 1 2.15 -1.39 5.06
C ILE A 1 1.88 -2.52 4.09
N HIS A 2 0.78 -3.25 4.27
CA HIS A 2 0.33 -4.26 3.32
C HIS A 2 -1.01 -3.85 2.73
N PHE A 3 -1.19 -4.08 1.44
CA PHE A 3 -2.48 -3.90 0.76
C PHE A 3 -2.58 -4.85 -0.44
N THR A 4 -3.79 -4.99 -0.96
CA THR A 4 -4.08 -5.83 -2.14
C THR A 4 -4.47 -4.94 -3.30
N VAL A 5 -3.86 -5.17 -4.47
CA VAL A 5 -4.27 -4.57 -5.74
C VAL A 5 -5.09 -5.62 -6.50
N GLU A 6 -6.37 -5.34 -6.71
CA GLU A 6 -7.24 -6.17 -7.55
C GLU A 6 -6.88 -5.95 -9.04
N ARG A 7 -7.27 -6.87 -9.91
CA ARG A 7 -6.91 -6.84 -11.34
C ARG A 7 -7.27 -5.53 -12.06
N ASP A 8 -8.35 -4.89 -11.66
CA ASP A 8 -8.80 -3.60 -12.20
C ASP A 8 -8.08 -2.38 -11.60
N GLY A 9 -7.09 -2.61 -10.74
CA GLY A 9 -6.29 -1.60 -10.07
C GLY A 9 -6.88 -1.11 -8.74
N ARG A 10 -8.05 -1.59 -8.30
CA ARG A 10 -8.59 -1.18 -6.99
C ARG A 10 -7.67 -1.62 -5.86
N VAL A 11 -7.37 -0.69 -4.96
CA VAL A 11 -6.65 -0.99 -3.73
C VAL A 11 -7.64 -1.41 -2.64
N THR A 12 -7.35 -2.50 -1.94
CA THR A 12 -8.18 -3.04 -0.86
C THR A 12 -7.31 -3.61 0.26
N ARG A 13 -7.93 -3.94 1.40
CA ARG A 13 -7.30 -4.66 2.54
C ARG A 13 -6.03 -3.97 3.06
N GLU A 14 -6.03 -2.64 3.08
CA GLU A 14 -4.91 -1.83 3.56
C GLU A 14 -4.76 -1.98 5.08
N THR A 15 -3.55 -2.32 5.52
CA THR A 15 -3.23 -2.53 6.93
C THR A 15 -1.78 -2.19 7.28
N VAL A 16 -1.54 -1.88 8.55
CA VAL A 16 -0.20 -1.76 9.11
C VAL A 16 0.33 -3.16 9.42
N GLU A 17 1.07 -3.75 8.48
CA GLU A 17 1.69 -5.08 8.65
C GLU A 17 2.78 -5.10 9.74
N ARG A 18 3.58 -4.04 9.80
CA ARG A 18 4.63 -3.84 10.82
C ARG A 18 4.60 -2.39 11.24
N SER A 19 4.35 -2.16 12.54
CA SER A 19 4.36 -0.81 13.12
C SER A 19 5.77 -0.24 13.16
N SER A 20 5.88 1.06 12.94
CA SER A 20 7.13 1.82 13.14
C SER A 20 7.45 2.11 14.61
N GLY A 21 6.51 1.85 15.53
CA GLY A 21 6.58 2.31 16.92
C GLY A 21 6.06 3.74 17.13
N VAL A 22 5.69 4.48 16.07
CA VAL A 22 5.10 5.83 16.15
C VAL A 22 3.74 5.82 15.47
N SER A 23 2.65 5.83 16.26
CA SER A 23 1.29 5.66 15.72
C SER A 23 0.88 6.72 14.70
N LEU A 24 1.33 7.96 14.84
CA LEU A 24 1.06 9.02 13.87
C LEU A 24 1.68 8.70 12.50
N PHE A 25 2.90 8.16 12.48
CA PHE A 25 3.57 7.79 11.24
C PHE A 25 2.89 6.59 10.57
N ASP A 26 2.49 5.59 11.36
CA ASP A 26 1.75 4.43 10.85
C ASP A 26 0.40 4.84 10.23
N GLN A 27 -0.31 5.78 10.87
CA GLN A 27 -1.57 6.32 10.35
C GLN A 27 -1.36 7.09 9.05
N GLU A 28 -0.33 7.94 8.96
CA GLU A 28 -0.06 8.68 7.72
C GLU A 28 0.41 7.78 6.58
N ALA A 29 1.19 6.74 6.87
CA ALA A 29 1.55 5.72 5.89
C ALA A 29 0.30 4.99 5.36
N LEU A 30 -0.64 4.62 6.25
CA LEU A 30 -1.89 4.00 5.85
C LEU A 30 -2.79 4.95 5.05
N ASN A 31 -2.89 6.22 5.47
CA ASN A 31 -3.65 7.25 4.77
C ASN A 31 -3.07 7.53 3.38
N ALA A 32 -1.75 7.49 3.21
CA ALA A 32 -1.11 7.63 1.91
C ALA A 32 -1.60 6.57 0.91
N VAL A 33 -1.65 5.30 1.33
CA VAL A 33 -2.19 4.21 0.49
C VAL A 33 -3.67 4.42 0.19
N ARG A 34 -4.49 4.77 1.19
CA ARG A 34 -5.93 5.03 1.01
C ARG A 34 -6.21 6.19 0.05
N ARG A 35 -5.38 7.23 0.06
CA ARG A 35 -5.50 8.40 -0.83
C ARG A 35 -5.25 8.06 -2.30
N VAL A 36 -4.46 7.03 -2.60
CA VAL A 36 -4.27 6.56 -3.98
C VAL A 36 -5.59 6.10 -4.58
N GLY A 37 -6.36 5.30 -3.83
CA GLY A 37 -7.67 4.76 -4.22
C GLY A 37 -7.63 3.73 -5.36
N ARG A 38 -6.83 3.97 -6.40
CA ARG A 38 -6.66 3.08 -7.55
C ARG A 38 -5.24 3.16 -8.12
N MET A 39 -4.64 1.99 -8.31
CA MET A 39 -3.39 1.79 -9.04
C MET A 39 -3.69 1.52 -10.53
N PRO A 40 -2.67 1.57 -11.40
CA PRO A 40 -2.76 0.93 -12.71
C PRO A 40 -3.25 -0.53 -12.58
N PRO A 41 -3.99 -1.06 -13.57
CA PRO A 41 -4.41 -2.45 -13.57
C PRO A 41 -3.19 -3.39 -13.55
N LEU A 42 -3.41 -4.63 -13.10
CA LEU A 42 -2.32 -5.60 -13.05
C LEU A 42 -1.76 -5.88 -14.45
N PRO A 43 -0.43 -6.01 -14.61
CA PRO A 43 0.18 -6.39 -15.87
C PRO A 43 -0.40 -7.70 -16.41
N ALA A 44 -0.56 -7.78 -17.74
CA ALA A 44 -1.19 -8.92 -18.40
C ALA A 44 -0.51 -10.28 -18.12
N GLY A 45 0.79 -10.28 -17.77
CA GLY A 45 1.53 -11.49 -17.39
C GLY A 45 1.16 -12.06 -16.01
N ILE A 46 0.46 -11.31 -15.16
CA ILE A 46 -0.02 -11.79 -13.87
C ILE A 46 -1.35 -12.50 -14.07
N THR A 47 -1.38 -13.82 -13.86
CA THR A 47 -2.58 -14.66 -14.04
C THR A 47 -3.53 -14.61 -12.84
N GLY A 48 -3.04 -14.24 -11.65
CA GLY A 48 -3.85 -14.04 -10.44
C GLY A 48 -4.81 -12.87 -10.52
N GLN A 49 -5.95 -12.95 -9.82
CA GLN A 49 -6.97 -11.88 -9.78
C GLN A 49 -6.56 -10.67 -8.95
N ASN A 50 -5.52 -10.82 -8.13
CA ASN A 50 -4.98 -9.76 -7.29
C ASN A 50 -3.48 -9.96 -7.03
N LEU A 51 -2.86 -8.93 -6.48
CA LEU A 51 -1.47 -8.91 -6.06
C LEU A 51 -1.39 -8.33 -4.64
N GLY A 52 -0.80 -9.08 -3.70
CA GLY A 52 -0.40 -8.56 -2.40
C GLY A 52 0.84 -7.70 -2.52
N VAL A 53 0.81 -6.51 -1.93
CA VAL A 53 1.91 -5.54 -1.97
C VAL A 53 2.38 -5.26 -0.56
N HIS A 54 3.68 -5.42 -0.34
CA HIS A 54 4.36 -5.00 0.88
C HIS A 54 5.11 -3.72 0.58
N PHE A 55 4.75 -2.63 1.26
CA PHE A 55 5.29 -1.31 1.02
C PHE A 55 5.88 -0.72 2.30
N THR A 56 7.14 -0.29 2.23
CA THR A 56 7.86 0.32 3.35
C THR A 56 7.83 1.84 3.21
N PHE A 57 7.45 2.53 4.28
CA PHE A 57 7.54 3.98 4.38
C PHE A 57 8.74 4.32 5.26
N THR A 58 9.66 5.12 4.72
CA THR A 58 10.83 5.62 5.43
C THR A 58 10.63 7.11 5.69
N LEU A 59 10.84 7.53 6.93
CA LEU A 59 10.91 8.94 7.25
C LEU A 59 12.29 9.46 6.82
N GLU A 60 12.34 10.30 5.80
CA GLU A 60 13.54 11.03 5.44
C GLU A 60 13.45 12.44 6.01
N THR A 61 14.39 12.79 6.89
CA THR A 61 14.66 14.18 7.22
C THR A 61 15.38 14.81 6.03
N GLY A 62 14.77 15.80 5.40
CA GLY A 62 15.39 16.56 4.32
C GLY A 62 16.71 17.22 4.75
N PRO A 63 17.55 17.64 3.77
CA PRO A 63 18.81 18.32 4.04
C PRO A 63 18.64 19.64 4.78
#